data_AF-A0A967GPT5-F1
#
_entry.id   AF-A0A967GPT5-F1
#
_cell.length_a   1.000
_cell.length_b   1.000
_cell.length_c   1.000
_cell.angle_alpha   90.00
_cell.angle_beta   90.00
_cell.angle_gamma   90.00
#
_symmetry.space_group_name_H-M   'P 1'
#
loop_
_entity.id
_entity.type
_entity.pdbx_description
1 polymer ?
#
loop_
_entity_poly.entity_id
_entity_poly.type
_entity_poly.pdbx_seq_one_letter_code
_entity_poly.pdbx_strand_id
1 'polypeptide(L)' 'MPFPEALALAAGVIEEAGEREVAADGWEAAALDRTRPRRKFRRLSIEEIESARSGDAPT' A
#
# COMPACT_ATOMS: atom_id res chain seq x y z
N MET A 1 10.41 -9.75 -0.57
CA MET A 1 9.19 -9.30 -1.23
C MET A 1 9.34 -7.83 -1.57
N PRO A 2 9.24 -7.44 -2.85
CA PRO A 2 9.08 -6.04 -3.29
C PRO A 2 7.97 -5.31 -2.55
N PHE A 3 8.10 -3.99 -2.40
CA PHE A 3 7.15 -3.17 -1.65
C PHE A 3 5.71 -3.23 -2.21
N PRO A 4 5.46 -3.10 -3.53
CA PRO A 4 4.11 -3.19 -4.07
C PRO A 4 3.43 -4.52 -3.77
N GLU A 5 4.16 -5.63 -3.92
CA GLU A 5 3.66 -6.98 -3.62
C GLU A 5 3.32 -7.13 -2.12
N ALA A 6 4.16 -6.58 -1.24
CA ALA A 6 3.89 -6.59 0.20
C ALA A 6 2.66 -5.77 0.58
N LEU A 7 2.44 -4.63 -0.07
CA LEU A 7 1.26 -3.81 0.14
C LEU A 7 -0.01 -4.48 -0.38
N ALA A 8 0.04 -5.07 -1.57
CA ALA A 8 -1.07 -5.84 -2.14
C ALA A 8 -1.47 -7.02 -1.25
N LEU A 9 -0.49 -7.78 -0.78
CA LEU A 9 -0.71 -8.89 0.14
C LEU A 9 -1.36 -8.42 1.44
N ALA A 10 -0.84 -7.35 2.05
CA ALA A 10 -1.40 -6.81 3.30
C ALA A 10 -2.83 -6.31 3.13
N ALA A 11 -3.13 -5.60 2.04
CA ALA A 11 -4.48 -5.14 1.72
C ALA A 11 -5.43 -6.33 1.55
N GLY A 12 -5.03 -7.35 0.78
CA GLY A 12 -5.82 -8.55 0.55
C GLY A 12 -6.20 -9.29 1.83
N VAL A 13 -5.25 -9.48 2.75
CA VAL A 13 -5.52 -10.13 4.06
C VAL A 13 -6.52 -9.34 4.89
N ILE A 14 -6.47 -8.01 4.88
CA ILE A 14 -7.40 -7.16 5.62
C ILE A 14 -8.81 -7.21 5.00
N GLU A 15 -8.90 -7.18 3.68
CA GLU A 15 -10.18 -7.28 2.95
C GLU A 15 -10.83 -8.66 3.13
N GLU A 16 -10.04 -9.74 3.07
CA GLU A 16 -10.49 -11.10 3.35
C GLU A 16 -11.03 -11.22 4.78
N ALA A 17 -10.28 -10.73 5.77
CA ALA A 17 -10.72 -10.74 7.17
C ALA A 17 -11.96 -9.88 7.43
N GLY A 18 -12.17 -8.84 6.61
CA GLY A 18 -13.31 -7.94 6.69
C GLY A 18 -14.51 -8.39 5.85
N GLU A 19 -14.39 -9.46 5.07
CA GLU A 19 -15.37 -9.92 4.07
C GLU A 19 -15.90 -8.78 3.18
N ARG A 20 -15.03 -7.80 2.87
CA ARG A 20 -15.40 -6.61 2.11
C ARG A 20 -14.21 -6.03 1.37
N GLU A 21 -14.50 -5.41 0.24
CA GLU A 21 -13.56 -4.51 -0.41
C GLU A 21 -13.54 -3.13 0.28
N VAL A 22 -12.39 -2.49 0.25
CA VAL A 22 -12.15 -1.14 0.72
C VAL A 22 -11.67 -0.32 -0.47
N ALA A 23 -12.46 0.68 -0.86
CA ALA A 23 -12.04 1.65 -1.87
C ALA A 23 -10.73 2.33 -1.47
N ALA A 24 -9.95 2.78 -2.46
CA ALA A 24 -8.61 3.30 -2.21
C ALA A 24 -8.56 4.51 -1.25
N ASP A 25 -9.57 5.38 -1.32
CA ASP A 25 -9.78 6.51 -0.42
C ASP A 25 -10.21 6.11 1.01
N GLY A 26 -10.61 4.85 1.20
CA GLY A 26 -10.91 4.24 2.50
C GLY A 26 -9.68 3.76 3.26
N TRP A 27 -8.48 3.89 2.70
CA TRP A 27 -7.23 3.47 3.34
C TRP A 27 -6.42 4.65 3.88
N GLU A 28 -5.86 4.48 5.07
CA GLU A 28 -4.71 5.27 5.55
C GLU A 28 -3.52 4.34 5.74
N ALA A 29 -2.45 4.54 4.97
CA ALA A 29 -1.27 3.69 5.00
C ALA A 29 0.03 4.51 5.02
N ALA A 30 1.07 3.92 5.60
CA ALA A 30 2.40 4.52 5.68
C ALA A 30 3.49 3.44 5.67
N ALA A 31 4.69 3.82 5.21
CA ALA A 31 5.85 2.96 5.14
C ALA A 31 7.06 3.58 5.85
N LEU A 32 7.96 2.71 6.32
CA LEU A 32 9.30 3.07 6.76
C LEU A 32 10.30 2.82 5.64
N ASP A 33 10.60 3.89 4.89
CA ASP A 33 11.52 3.85 3.75
C ASP A 33 12.97 3.96 4.21
N ARG A 34 13.66 2.81 4.23
CA ARG A 34 15.06 2.69 4.65
C ARG A 34 16.04 3.37 3.68
N THR A 35 15.65 3.69 2.45
CA THR A 35 16.51 4.37 1.47
C THR A 35 16.70 5.85 1.77
N ARG A 36 15.75 6.48 2.48
CA ARG A 36 15.83 7.91 2.82
C ARG A 36 16.93 8.21 3.83
N PRO A 37 17.75 9.26 3.65
CA PRO A 37 18.83 9.56 4.59
C PRO A 37 18.33 9.97 5.99
N ARG A 38 17.21 10.68 6.06
CA ARG A 38 16.53 11.14 7.30
C ARG A 38 15.01 11.08 7.10
N ARG A 39 14.22 11.07 8.19
CA ARG A 39 12.74 10.93 8.19
C ARG A 39 12.26 9.74 7.34
N LYS A 40 12.48 8.53 7.88
CA LYS A 40 12.14 7.25 7.23
C LYS A 40 10.62 7.07 7.04
N PHE A 41 9.81 7.67 7.90
CA PHE A 41 8.35 7.58 7.84
C PHE A 41 7.80 8.37 6.64
N ARG A 42 6.91 7.73 5.87
CA ARG A 42 6.25 8.31 4.71
C ARG A 42 4.83 7.79 4.60
N ARG A 43 3.87 8.69 4.45
CA ARG A 43 2.48 8.34 4.09
C ARG A 43 2.42 7.94 2.63
N LEU A 44 1.58 6.96 2.33
CA LEU A 44 1.29 6.55 0.96
C LEU A 44 0.15 7.41 0.42
N SER A 45 0.23 7.79 -0.85
CA SER A 45 -0.89 8.42 -1.55
C SER A 45 -1.93 7.38 -1.98
N ILE A 46 -3.11 7.84 -2.36
CA ILE A 46 -4.17 6.97 -2.88
C ILE A 46 -3.68 6.24 -4.13
N GLU A 47 -2.98 6.94 -5.02
CA GLU A 47 -2.45 6.39 -6.27
C GLU A 47 -1.42 5.28 -6.03
N GLU A 48 -0.58 5.40 -4.99
CA GLU A 48 0.37 4.36 -4.63
C GLU A 48 -0.31 3.09 -4.11
N ILE A 49 -1.41 3.26 -3.36
CA ILE A 49 -2.22 2.16 -2.83
C ILE A 49 -2.95 1.48 -3.99
N GLU A 50 -3.57 2.25 -4.90
CA GLU A 50 -4.24 1.72 -6.09
C GLU A 50 -3.27 0.97 -7.00
N SER A 51 -2.14 1.57 -7.36
CA SER A 51 -1.14 0.96 -8.22
C SER A 51 -0.63 -0.37 -7.66
N ALA A 52 -0.33 -0.42 -6.34
CA ALA A 52 0.10 -1.65 -5.72
C ALA A 52 -0.96 -2.76 -5.76
N ARG A 53 -2.24 -2.41 -5.58
CA ARG A 53 -3.35 -3.37 -5.54
C ARG A 53 -3.78 -3.85 -6.93
N SER A 54 -3.70 -3.00 -7.94
CA SER A 54 -4.07 -3.34 -9.33
C SER A 54 -2.98 -4.16 -10.05
N GLY A 55 -1.76 -4.20 -9.49
CA GLY A 55 -0.62 -4.86 -10.13
C GLY A 55 -0.01 -4.06 -11.28
N ASP A 56 -0.48 -2.84 -11.52
CA ASP A 56 0.11 -1.89 -12.46
C ASP A 56 1.33 -1.23 -11.83
N ALA A 57 2.49 -1.32 -12.50
CA ALA A 57 3.66 -0.56 -12.09
C ALA A 57 3.34 0.95 -12.19
N PRO A 58 3.66 1.76 -11.17
CA PRO A 58 3.40 3.19 -11.23
C PRO A 58 4.25 3.82 -12.34
N THR A 59 3.59 4.48 -13.29
CA THR A 59 4.20 5.17 -14.45
C THR A 59 5.00 6.40 -14.05
#